data_AF-A0A959HZV8-F1
#
_entry.id   AF-A0A959HZV8-F1
#
_cell.length_a   1.000
_cell.length_b   1.000
_cell.length_c   1.000
_cell.angle_alpha   90.00
_cell.angle_beta   90.00
_cell.angle_gamma   90.00
#
_symmetry.space_group_name_H-M   'P 1'
#
loop_
_entity.id
_entity.type
_entity.pdbx_description
1 polymer ?
#
loop_
_entity_poly.entity_id
_entity_poly.type
_entity_poly.pdbx_seq_one_letter_code
_entity_poly.pdbx_strand_id
1 'polypeptide(L)'
;MKIQLTIAVLFAAHISFAQQVIQLYEGKPKGSEDWTWTEQTNSNNLFNTEVVYNVVRPTLTAYLPPYYLATGTAVIIAPGGAFHTLSINSEGIDVAKWLNSKGIAAFVLKYRVAHSVTDDLVGELMAKMGDFKQLDEENEKVIPLAMADGLAAVKYVRDHARSMDINPEKIGFMGFSAGGTLTMSVVYNATDENRPNFVAPIYAYEPAIIGATVPSAKTPIFVAVAGDDQLGMMPYSIN
;
A
#
# COMPACT_ATOMS: atom_id res chain seq x y z
N MET A 1 -19.45 64.00 -22.70
CA MET A 1 -19.80 63.06 -21.61
C MET A 1 -19.36 61.67 -22.05
N LYS A 2 -18.25 61.14 -21.53
CA LYS A 2 -17.75 59.78 -21.84
C LYS A 2 -17.73 58.99 -20.53
N ILE A 3 -18.57 57.97 -20.44
CA ILE A 3 -18.64 57.05 -19.30
C ILE A 3 -17.65 55.93 -19.58
N GLN A 4 -16.56 55.85 -18.81
CA GLN A 4 -15.68 54.69 -18.82
C GLN A 4 -16.23 53.65 -17.85
N LEU A 5 -16.56 52.47 -18.38
CA LEU A 5 -17.01 51.32 -17.62
C LEU A 5 -15.78 50.46 -17.29
N THR A 6 -15.36 50.44 -16.03
CA THR A 6 -14.26 49.58 -15.58
C THR A 6 -14.83 48.23 -15.18
N ILE A 7 -14.54 47.18 -15.95
CA ILE A 7 -14.89 45.79 -15.60
C ILE A 7 -13.80 45.26 -14.65
N ALA A 8 -14.17 45.02 -13.39
CA ALA A 8 -13.31 44.33 -12.44
C ALA A 8 -13.44 42.81 -12.65
N VAL A 9 -12.36 42.17 -13.10
CA VAL A 9 -12.28 40.71 -13.22
C VAL A 9 -11.84 40.15 -11.86
N LEU A 10 -12.75 39.46 -11.17
CA LEU A 10 -12.46 38.70 -9.96
C LEU A 10 -11.77 37.38 -10.34
N PHE A 11 -10.48 37.26 -10.03
CA PHE A 11 -9.77 35.98 -10.08
C PHE A 11 -10.16 35.13 -8.87
N ALA A 12 -10.95 34.09 -9.08
CA ALA A 12 -11.18 33.06 -8.06
C ALA A 12 -9.93 32.17 -7.97
N ALA A 13 -9.12 32.33 -6.93
CA ALA A 13 -7.99 31.44 -6.66
C ALA A 13 -8.51 30.02 -6.39
N HIS A 14 -8.21 29.09 -7.29
CA HIS A 14 -8.45 27.67 -7.07
C HIS A 14 -7.33 27.14 -6.18
N ILE A 15 -7.64 26.79 -4.93
CA ILE A 15 -6.70 26.08 -4.06
C ILE A 15 -6.62 24.65 -4.60
N SER A 16 -5.55 24.35 -5.32
CA SER A 16 -5.24 22.99 -5.74
C SER A 16 -4.67 22.23 -4.53
N PHE A 17 -5.41 21.25 -4.01
CA PHE A 17 -4.85 20.35 -3.00
C PHE A 17 -3.94 19.35 -3.72
N ALA A 18 -2.63 19.49 -3.51
CA ALA A 18 -1.67 18.47 -3.91
C ALA A 18 -1.91 17.19 -3.07
N GLN A 19 -1.65 16.03 -3.67
CA GLN A 19 -1.73 14.74 -3.00
C GLN A 19 -0.85 14.74 -1.74
N GLN A 20 -1.42 14.41 -0.58
CA GLN A 20 -0.67 14.43 0.68
C GLN A 20 0.15 13.14 0.82
N VAL A 21 1.48 13.30 0.91
CA VAL A 21 2.43 12.22 1.22
C VAL A 21 2.81 12.30 2.69
N ILE A 22 2.64 11.20 3.42
CA ILE A 22 2.83 11.07 4.85
C ILE A 22 4.03 10.17 5.11
N GLN A 23 5.00 10.65 5.88
CA GLN A 23 6.09 9.83 6.39
C GLN A 23 5.58 9.01 7.58
N LEU A 24 5.82 7.69 7.57
CA LEU A 24 5.34 6.81 8.66
C LEU A 24 6.20 6.89 9.93
N TYR A 25 7.45 7.31 9.80
CA TYR A 25 8.42 7.35 10.90
C TYR A 25 9.09 8.71 10.99
N GLU A 26 9.31 9.17 12.21
CA GLU A 26 10.26 10.23 12.47
C GLU A 26 11.69 9.66 12.35
N GLY A 27 12.51 10.23 11.47
CA GLY A 27 13.88 9.77 11.28
C GLY A 27 13.99 8.47 10.47
N LYS A 28 14.98 7.63 10.78
CA LYS A 28 15.21 6.36 10.06
C LYS A 28 14.34 5.25 10.65
N PRO A 29 13.60 4.46 9.84
CA PRO A 29 12.79 3.37 10.35
C PRO A 29 13.63 2.28 11.01
N LYS A 30 13.13 1.75 12.14
CA LYS A 30 13.80 0.69 12.92
C LYS A 30 14.02 -0.57 12.09
N GLY A 31 15.20 -1.17 12.17
CA GLY A 31 15.61 -2.36 11.41
C GLY A 31 16.17 -2.06 10.01
N SER A 32 16.22 -0.79 9.61
CA SER A 32 16.75 -0.32 8.33
C SER A 32 17.60 0.96 8.48
N GLU A 33 18.12 1.22 9.68
CA GLU A 33 18.87 2.43 10.00
C GLU A 33 20.16 2.54 9.16
N ASP A 34 20.73 1.41 8.78
CA ASP A 34 21.97 1.33 8.00
C ASP A 34 21.73 1.23 6.48
N TRP A 35 20.47 1.27 6.04
CA TRP A 35 20.17 1.27 4.60
C TRP A 35 20.56 2.62 3.98
N THR A 36 21.38 2.56 2.93
CA THR A 36 21.97 3.74 2.27
C THR A 36 21.59 3.87 0.80
N TRP A 37 20.83 2.92 0.25
CA TRP A 37 20.35 3.00 -1.12
C TRP A 37 19.26 4.05 -1.29
N THR A 38 19.03 4.42 -2.54
CA THR A 38 18.01 5.40 -2.91
C THR A 38 16.83 4.69 -3.55
N GLU A 39 15.63 5.11 -3.17
CA GLU A 39 14.40 4.68 -3.82
C GLU A 39 14.39 5.08 -5.29
N GLN A 40 13.92 4.18 -6.13
CA GLN A 40 13.89 4.37 -7.58
C GLN A 40 12.55 3.92 -8.16
N THR A 41 12.28 4.34 -9.39
CA THR A 41 11.07 4.00 -10.15
C THR A 41 11.44 3.45 -11.52
N ASN A 42 10.61 2.56 -12.04
CA ASN A 42 10.77 2.03 -13.38
C ASN A 42 9.38 1.86 -14.02
N SER A 43 9.18 2.43 -15.20
CA SER A 43 7.96 2.27 -16.01
C SER A 43 8.20 1.52 -17.32
N ASN A 44 9.45 1.26 -17.68
CA ASN A 44 9.84 0.50 -18.87
C ASN A 44 10.24 -0.92 -18.44
N ASN A 45 9.24 -1.77 -18.22
CA ASN A 45 9.40 -3.13 -17.75
C ASN A 45 8.30 -4.06 -18.28
N LEU A 46 8.42 -5.38 -18.04
CA LEU A 46 7.48 -6.38 -18.56
C LEU A 46 6.04 -6.25 -18.00
N PHE A 47 5.83 -5.55 -16.89
CA PHE A 47 4.49 -5.30 -16.35
C PHE A 47 3.77 -4.12 -17.00
N ASN A 48 4.45 -3.32 -17.84
CA ASN A 48 3.90 -2.15 -18.53
C ASN A 48 3.17 -1.17 -17.58
N THR A 49 3.70 -1.03 -16.37
CA THR A 49 3.22 -0.12 -15.32
C THR A 49 4.42 0.40 -14.53
N GLU A 50 4.26 1.55 -13.87
CA GLU A 50 5.28 2.05 -12.96
C GLU A 50 5.36 1.14 -11.73
N VAL A 51 6.60 0.79 -11.39
CA VAL A 51 6.96 0.12 -10.14
C VAL A 51 7.93 0.99 -9.34
N VAL A 52 7.89 0.86 -8.02
CA VAL A 52 8.83 1.50 -7.08
C VAL A 52 9.65 0.42 -6.41
N TYR A 53 10.94 0.66 -6.18
CA TYR A 53 11.83 -0.31 -5.54
C TYR A 53 12.87 0.42 -4.68
N ASN A 54 13.63 -0.35 -3.91
CA ASN A 54 14.66 0.20 -3.02
C ASN A 54 14.07 1.20 -1.99
N VAL A 55 12.84 0.94 -1.53
CA VAL A 55 12.15 1.79 -0.55
C VAL A 55 12.86 1.67 0.80
N VAL A 56 13.46 2.78 1.24
CA VAL A 56 14.05 2.92 2.59
C VAL A 56 13.12 3.64 3.56
N ARG A 57 12.37 4.61 3.06
CA ARG A 57 11.48 5.46 3.85
C ARG A 57 10.04 5.17 3.47
N PRO A 58 9.32 4.37 4.25
CA PRO A 58 7.97 3.99 3.92
C PRO A 58 7.01 5.17 4.14
N THR A 59 6.04 5.30 3.26
CA THR A 59 5.11 6.43 3.23
C THR A 59 3.69 5.98 2.95
N LEU A 60 2.72 6.76 3.41
CA LEU A 60 1.34 6.71 2.94
C LEU A 60 1.07 7.88 1.99
N THR A 61 0.47 7.59 0.84
CA THR A 61 -0.04 8.63 -0.06
C THR A 61 -1.57 8.65 0.03
N ALA A 62 -2.14 9.75 0.52
CA ALA A 62 -3.56 9.84 0.90
C ALA A 62 -4.45 10.36 -0.25
N TYR A 63 -5.27 9.46 -0.81
CA TYR A 63 -6.27 9.71 -1.84
C TYR A 63 -7.63 9.87 -1.16
N LEU A 64 -8.07 11.11 -0.95
CA LEU A 64 -9.35 11.38 -0.30
C LEU A 64 -10.44 11.62 -1.35
N PRO A 65 -11.64 11.02 -1.19
CA PRO A 65 -12.76 11.31 -2.07
C PRO A 65 -13.23 12.75 -1.89
N PRO A 66 -13.97 13.31 -2.87
CA PRO A 66 -14.69 14.56 -2.66
C PRO A 66 -15.58 14.45 -1.42
N TYR A 67 -15.60 15.51 -0.58
CA TYR A 67 -16.31 15.50 0.72
C TYR A 67 -17.78 15.07 0.61
N TYR A 68 -18.47 15.46 -0.47
CA TYR A 68 -19.88 15.13 -0.69
C TYR A 68 -20.13 13.67 -1.09
N LEU A 69 -19.09 12.91 -1.42
CA LEU A 69 -19.13 11.46 -1.63
C LEU A 69 -18.59 10.68 -0.43
N ALA A 70 -17.94 11.33 0.54
CA ALA A 70 -17.22 10.66 1.60
C ALA A 70 -18.16 9.77 2.44
N THR A 71 -17.81 8.48 2.52
CA THR A 71 -18.58 7.47 3.26
C THR A 71 -18.11 7.30 4.70
N GLY A 72 -16.99 7.95 5.06
CA GLY A 72 -16.23 7.71 6.28
C GLY A 72 -15.44 6.40 6.29
N THR A 73 -15.44 5.62 5.20
CA THR A 73 -14.63 4.39 5.09
C THR A 73 -13.25 4.72 4.52
N ALA A 74 -12.22 4.06 5.05
CA ALA A 74 -10.86 4.13 4.53
C ALA A 74 -10.32 2.74 4.17
N VAL A 75 -9.43 2.66 3.17
CA VAL A 75 -8.68 1.44 2.82
C VAL A 75 -7.21 1.80 2.65
N ILE A 76 -6.35 1.13 3.40
CA ILE A 76 -4.91 1.12 3.15
C ILE A 76 -4.63 0.07 2.09
N ILE A 77 -3.87 0.43 1.05
CA ILE A 77 -3.58 -0.43 -0.10
C ILE A 77 -2.09 -0.74 -0.09
N ALA A 78 -1.74 -2.02 0.02
CA ALA A 78 -0.38 -2.53 -0.16
C ALA A 78 -0.23 -3.14 -1.56
N PRO A 79 0.52 -2.49 -2.47
CA PRO A 79 0.84 -3.08 -3.77
C PRO A 79 1.63 -4.39 -3.62
N GLY A 80 1.61 -5.24 -4.64
CA GLY A 80 2.47 -6.42 -4.76
C GLY A 80 3.82 -6.10 -5.37
N GLY A 81 4.56 -7.14 -5.78
CA GLY A 81 5.93 -7.03 -6.29
C GLY A 81 6.95 -7.88 -5.50
N ALA A 82 6.48 -8.99 -4.91
CA ALA A 82 7.28 -10.01 -4.23
C ALA A 82 8.17 -9.50 -3.07
N PHE A 83 7.87 -8.35 -2.49
CA PHE A 83 8.75 -7.64 -1.53
C PHE A 83 10.10 -7.16 -2.11
N HIS A 84 10.26 -7.13 -3.44
CA HIS A 84 11.42 -6.54 -4.13
C HIS A 84 11.06 -5.22 -4.83
N THR A 85 9.83 -5.13 -5.27
CA THR A 85 9.25 -3.95 -5.93
C THR A 85 7.85 -3.72 -5.39
N LEU A 86 7.26 -2.60 -5.79
CA LEU A 86 5.89 -2.22 -5.52
C LEU A 86 5.23 -1.89 -6.85
N SER A 87 4.18 -2.61 -7.24
CA SER A 87 3.37 -2.30 -8.42
C SER A 87 2.50 -1.06 -8.16
N ILE A 88 3.15 0.08 -7.95
CA ILE A 88 2.58 1.26 -7.28
C ILE A 88 1.37 1.81 -8.03
N ASN A 89 1.39 1.76 -9.37
CA ASN A 89 0.29 2.29 -10.19
C ASN A 89 -0.89 1.31 -10.25
N SER A 90 -0.71 0.15 -10.88
CA SER A 90 -1.82 -0.77 -11.16
C SER A 90 -2.49 -1.34 -9.91
N GLU A 91 -1.71 -1.67 -8.87
CA GLU A 91 -2.21 -2.28 -7.62
C GLU A 91 -2.34 -1.26 -6.48
N GLY A 92 -1.90 -0.02 -6.70
CA GLY A 92 -1.97 1.07 -5.73
C GLY A 92 -2.84 2.23 -6.21
N ILE A 93 -2.26 3.13 -7.01
CA ILE A 93 -2.87 4.40 -7.41
C ILE A 93 -4.20 4.20 -8.15
N ASP A 94 -4.27 3.24 -9.07
CA ASP A 94 -5.50 3.00 -9.85
C ASP A 94 -6.62 2.43 -8.99
N VAL A 95 -6.28 1.55 -8.05
CA VAL A 95 -7.20 1.05 -7.01
C VAL A 95 -7.67 2.19 -6.12
N ALA A 96 -6.77 3.08 -5.69
CA ALA A 96 -7.10 4.23 -4.86
C ALA A 96 -8.08 5.19 -5.57
N LYS A 97 -7.84 5.50 -6.85
CA LYS A 97 -8.74 6.31 -7.68
C LYS A 97 -10.11 5.64 -7.84
N TRP A 98 -10.13 4.32 -8.07
CA TRP A 98 -11.38 3.58 -8.17
C TRP A 98 -12.18 3.64 -6.85
N LEU A 99 -11.54 3.43 -5.70
CA LEU A 99 -12.18 3.55 -4.39
C LEU A 99 -12.69 4.98 -4.10
N ASN A 100 -11.92 6.01 -4.46
CA ASN A 100 -12.35 7.40 -4.33
C ASN A 100 -13.63 7.69 -5.14
N SER A 101 -13.77 7.11 -6.33
CA SER A 101 -14.99 7.23 -7.13
C SER A 101 -16.23 6.65 -6.45
N LYS A 102 -16.04 5.81 -5.42
CA LYS A 102 -17.08 5.23 -4.56
C LYS A 102 -17.20 5.91 -3.20
N GLY A 103 -16.50 7.03 -2.98
CA GLY A 103 -16.56 7.75 -1.71
C GLY A 103 -15.72 7.14 -0.59
N ILE A 104 -14.78 6.25 -0.92
CA ILE A 104 -13.89 5.59 0.03
C ILE A 104 -12.54 6.29 0.01
N ALA A 105 -12.02 6.69 1.17
CA ALA A 105 -10.65 7.19 1.32
C ALA A 105 -9.66 6.04 1.09
N ALA A 106 -8.58 6.30 0.36
CA ALA A 106 -7.58 5.30 0.05
C ALA A 106 -6.18 5.81 0.41
N PHE A 107 -5.35 4.93 0.94
CA PHE A 107 -3.98 5.24 1.34
C PHE A 107 -3.04 4.23 0.70
N VAL A 108 -2.31 4.65 -0.33
CA VAL A 108 -1.34 3.76 -0.98
C VAL A 108 -0.09 3.69 -0.09
N LEU A 109 0.19 2.49 0.42
CA LEU A 109 1.34 2.19 1.25
C LEU A 109 2.54 1.83 0.38
N LYS A 110 3.57 2.67 0.47
CA LYS A 110 4.90 2.35 0.00
C LYS A 110 5.69 1.77 1.17
N TYR A 111 5.81 0.45 1.24
CA TYR A 111 6.49 -0.27 2.34
C TYR A 111 7.92 -0.66 1.96
N ARG A 112 8.76 -0.96 2.96
CA ARG A 112 10.15 -1.36 2.76
C ARG A 112 10.24 -2.70 2.01
N VAL A 113 11.15 -2.74 1.03
CA VAL A 113 11.40 -3.89 0.14
C VAL A 113 12.87 -4.25 0.15
N ALA A 114 13.19 -5.45 -0.32
CA ALA A 114 14.56 -5.90 -0.53
C ALA A 114 15.32 -5.00 -1.52
N HIS A 115 16.61 -4.84 -1.28
CA HIS A 115 17.49 -4.03 -2.12
C HIS A 115 17.80 -4.77 -3.42
N SER A 116 17.52 -4.12 -4.55
CA SER A 116 18.04 -4.50 -5.85
C SER A 116 19.21 -3.59 -6.25
N VAL A 117 20.21 -4.19 -6.87
CA VAL A 117 21.40 -3.52 -7.42
C VAL A 117 21.39 -3.48 -8.95
N THR A 118 20.26 -3.83 -9.59
CA THR A 118 20.13 -3.94 -11.05
C THR A 118 19.14 -2.91 -11.61
N ASP A 119 19.30 -2.58 -12.89
CA ASP A 119 18.36 -1.73 -13.63
C ASP A 119 17.24 -2.55 -14.32
N ASP A 120 17.41 -3.88 -14.46
CA ASP A 120 16.41 -4.82 -15.00
C ASP A 120 15.72 -5.61 -13.88
N LEU A 121 14.91 -4.89 -13.11
CA LEU A 121 14.29 -5.39 -11.89
C LEU A 121 13.27 -6.49 -12.15
N VAL A 122 12.57 -6.39 -13.28
CA VAL A 122 11.55 -7.37 -13.62
C VAL A 122 12.20 -8.64 -14.16
N GLY A 123 13.31 -8.53 -14.91
CA GLY A 123 14.16 -9.68 -15.23
C GLY A 123 14.73 -10.35 -13.97
N GLU A 124 15.29 -9.56 -13.04
CA GLU A 124 15.81 -10.06 -11.75
C GLU A 124 14.72 -10.77 -10.94
N LEU A 125 13.55 -10.13 -10.80
CA LEU A 125 12.43 -10.68 -10.05
C LEU A 125 11.91 -11.96 -10.70
N MET A 126 11.73 -11.99 -12.02
CA MET A 126 11.23 -13.17 -12.73
C MET A 126 12.20 -14.34 -12.62
N ALA A 127 13.51 -14.08 -12.65
CA ALA A 127 14.52 -15.11 -12.40
C ALA A 127 14.39 -15.69 -10.98
N LYS A 128 14.21 -14.83 -9.96
CA LYS A 128 14.00 -15.24 -8.56
C LYS A 128 12.68 -15.98 -8.35
N MET A 129 11.62 -15.61 -9.05
CA MET A 129 10.33 -16.32 -9.01
C MET A 129 10.42 -17.73 -9.63
N GLY A 130 11.48 -18.05 -10.38
CA GLY A 130 11.82 -19.42 -10.78
C GLY A 130 12.41 -20.28 -9.65
N ASP A 131 12.85 -19.66 -8.56
CA ASP A 131 13.41 -20.30 -7.36
C ASP A 131 12.78 -19.71 -6.08
N PHE A 132 11.57 -20.19 -5.76
CA PHE A 132 10.83 -19.76 -4.58
C PHE A 132 11.61 -19.88 -3.28
N LYS A 133 12.53 -20.85 -3.18
CA LYS A 133 13.36 -20.99 -1.98
C LYS A 133 14.29 -19.79 -1.80
N GLN A 134 14.98 -19.41 -2.87
CA GLN A 134 15.84 -18.21 -2.84
C GLN A 134 15.03 -16.95 -2.55
N LEU A 135 13.85 -16.82 -3.19
CA LEU A 135 12.95 -15.69 -2.98
C LEU A 135 12.50 -15.60 -1.51
N ASP A 136 12.11 -16.73 -0.92
CA ASP A 136 11.68 -16.80 0.48
C ASP A 136 12.82 -16.41 1.44
N GLU A 137 14.05 -16.91 1.22
CA GLU A 137 15.24 -16.56 2.04
C GLU A 137 15.59 -15.05 1.98
N GLU A 138 15.39 -14.39 0.84
CA GLU A 138 15.54 -12.95 0.72
C GLU A 138 14.40 -12.20 1.42
N ASN A 139 13.16 -12.68 1.25
CA ASN A 139 11.96 -12.07 1.80
C ASN A 139 11.87 -12.16 3.32
N GLU A 140 12.36 -13.24 3.94
CA GLU A 140 12.39 -13.43 5.40
C GLU A 140 13.01 -12.24 6.15
N LYS A 141 13.96 -11.54 5.52
CA LYS A 141 14.65 -10.38 6.11
C LYS A 141 13.83 -9.10 6.07
N VAL A 142 12.93 -8.96 5.09
CA VAL A 142 12.21 -7.70 4.82
C VAL A 142 10.74 -7.75 5.21
N ILE A 143 10.11 -8.93 5.21
CA ILE A 143 8.70 -9.09 5.60
C ILE A 143 8.43 -8.54 7.02
N PRO A 144 9.27 -8.77 8.05
CA PRO A 144 9.06 -8.16 9.37
C PRO A 144 9.09 -6.62 9.34
N LEU A 145 9.92 -6.03 8.47
CA LEU A 145 10.02 -4.59 8.29
C LEU A 145 8.77 -4.04 7.58
N ALA A 146 8.33 -4.69 6.49
CA ALA A 146 7.11 -4.35 5.78
C ALA A 146 5.87 -4.48 6.67
N MET A 147 5.78 -5.53 7.49
CA MET A 147 4.71 -5.71 8.48
C MET A 147 4.68 -4.55 9.48
N ALA A 148 5.84 -4.14 9.99
CA ALA A 148 5.91 -2.99 10.89
C ALA A 148 5.41 -1.71 10.20
N ASP A 149 5.71 -1.53 8.91
CA ASP A 149 5.22 -0.40 8.11
C ASP A 149 3.68 -0.46 7.94
N GLY A 150 3.14 -1.64 7.69
CA GLY A 150 1.69 -1.87 7.60
C GLY A 150 0.96 -1.59 8.91
N LEU A 151 1.49 -2.05 10.05
CA LEU A 151 0.95 -1.75 11.38
C LEU A 151 1.01 -0.24 11.69
N ALA A 152 2.13 0.41 11.37
CA ALA A 152 2.27 1.85 11.52
C ALA A 152 1.27 2.62 10.65
N ALA A 153 1.01 2.14 9.43
CA ALA A 153 0.02 2.72 8.53
C ALA A 153 -1.41 2.67 9.09
N VAL A 154 -1.84 1.51 9.62
CA VAL A 154 -3.17 1.39 10.25
C VAL A 154 -3.29 2.33 11.42
N LYS A 155 -2.28 2.36 12.28
CA LYS A 155 -2.24 3.27 13.43
C LYS A 155 -2.32 4.73 12.98
N TYR A 156 -1.53 5.14 11.99
CA TYR A 156 -1.54 6.51 11.49
C TYR A 156 -2.92 6.93 11.00
N VAL A 157 -3.55 6.12 10.13
CA VAL A 157 -4.87 6.43 9.59
C VAL A 157 -5.91 6.51 10.72
N ARG A 158 -5.83 5.60 11.71
CA ARG A 158 -6.72 5.59 12.87
C ARG A 158 -6.56 6.82 13.75
N ASP A 159 -5.33 7.19 14.09
CA ASP A 159 -5.00 8.33 14.95
C ASP A 159 -5.41 9.67 14.30
N HIS A 160 -5.41 9.73 12.96
CA HIS A 160 -5.75 10.94 12.20
C HIS A 160 -7.16 10.90 11.57
N ALA A 161 -7.94 9.86 11.81
CA ALA A 161 -9.21 9.59 11.11
C ALA A 161 -10.16 10.79 11.14
N ARG A 162 -10.32 11.41 12.32
CA ARG A 162 -11.20 12.59 12.50
C ARG A 162 -10.80 13.78 11.63
N SER A 163 -9.50 14.01 11.42
CA SER A 163 -9.02 15.13 10.61
C SER A 163 -9.25 14.93 9.11
N MET A 164 -9.46 13.68 8.69
CA MET A 164 -9.64 13.25 7.31
C MET A 164 -11.09 12.82 7.00
N ASP A 165 -12.04 13.11 7.90
CA ASP A 165 -13.46 12.69 7.79
C ASP A 165 -13.64 11.16 7.63
N ILE A 166 -12.79 10.40 8.32
CA ILE A 166 -12.81 8.93 8.36
C ILE A 166 -13.38 8.48 9.70
N ASN A 167 -14.23 7.45 9.66
CA ASN A 167 -14.67 6.74 10.85
C ASN A 167 -13.56 5.76 11.27
N PRO A 168 -12.99 5.88 12.49
CA PRO A 168 -11.94 4.98 12.93
C PRO A 168 -12.39 3.51 12.92
N GLU A 169 -13.68 3.22 13.07
CA GLU A 169 -14.21 1.85 13.05
C GLU A 169 -14.45 1.28 11.63
N LYS A 170 -13.99 1.99 10.58
CA LYS A 170 -14.15 1.60 9.17
C LYS A 170 -12.84 1.70 8.38
N ILE A 171 -11.74 1.25 8.96
CA ILE A 171 -10.42 1.24 8.31
C ILE A 171 -10.08 -0.16 7.83
N GLY A 172 -10.01 -0.33 6.51
CA GLY A 172 -9.63 -1.58 5.87
C GLY A 172 -8.16 -1.66 5.50
N PHE A 173 -7.66 -2.87 5.29
CA PHE A 173 -6.35 -3.13 4.68
C PHE A 173 -6.51 -4.10 3.50
N MET A 174 -6.13 -3.66 2.31
CA MET A 174 -6.17 -4.43 1.08
C MET A 174 -4.75 -4.57 0.55
N GLY A 175 -4.42 -5.73 0.01
CA GLY A 175 -3.14 -5.86 -0.67
C GLY A 175 -3.11 -7.00 -1.66
N PHE A 176 -2.17 -6.90 -2.59
CA PHE A 176 -2.10 -7.74 -3.78
C PHE A 176 -0.80 -8.55 -3.77
N SER A 177 -0.84 -9.85 -4.02
CA SER A 177 0.35 -10.73 -4.04
C SER A 177 1.15 -10.61 -2.73
N ALA A 178 2.39 -10.13 -2.77
CA ALA A 178 3.17 -9.80 -1.58
C ALA A 178 2.46 -8.80 -0.64
N GLY A 179 1.71 -7.84 -1.19
CA GLY A 179 0.84 -6.96 -0.41
C GLY A 179 -0.32 -7.71 0.26
N GLY A 180 -0.79 -8.80 -0.33
CA GLY A 180 -1.76 -9.73 0.27
C GLY A 180 -1.15 -10.52 1.43
N THR A 181 0.07 -11.03 1.26
CA THR A 181 0.86 -11.64 2.34
C THR A 181 1.11 -10.65 3.48
N LEU A 182 1.45 -9.40 3.14
CA LEU A 182 1.60 -8.31 4.11
C LEU A 182 0.28 -8.02 4.85
N THR A 183 -0.85 -7.99 4.12
CA THR A 183 -2.18 -7.77 4.70
C THR A 183 -2.48 -8.78 5.81
N MET A 184 -2.21 -10.06 5.57
CA MET A 184 -2.40 -11.10 6.58
C MET A 184 -1.37 -11.03 7.70
N SER A 185 -0.10 -10.76 7.39
CA SER A 185 0.94 -10.53 8.40
C SER A 185 0.58 -9.40 9.36
N VAL A 186 -0.03 -8.32 8.87
CA VAL A 186 -0.58 -7.24 9.71
C VAL A 186 -1.69 -7.77 10.61
N VAL A 187 -2.65 -8.54 10.09
CA VAL A 187 -3.75 -9.09 10.90
C VAL A 187 -3.25 -9.99 12.03
N TYR A 188 -2.32 -10.90 11.74
CA TYR A 188 -1.81 -11.85 12.74
C TYR A 188 -1.00 -11.19 13.86
N ASN A 189 -0.45 -10.00 13.63
CA ASN A 189 0.45 -9.32 14.58
C ASN A 189 -0.13 -8.00 15.11
N ALA A 190 -1.36 -7.66 14.75
CA ALA A 190 -2.01 -6.43 15.19
C ALA A 190 -2.43 -6.49 16.67
N THR A 191 -2.32 -5.34 17.33
CA THR A 191 -2.99 -5.02 18.58
C THR A 191 -4.28 -4.26 18.28
N ASP A 192 -5.10 -4.00 19.30
CA ASP A 192 -6.34 -3.23 19.11
C ASP A 192 -6.11 -1.82 18.51
N GLU A 193 -4.94 -1.22 18.75
CA GLU A 193 -4.61 0.11 18.23
C GLU A 193 -4.34 0.13 16.72
N ASN A 194 -3.84 -0.97 16.15
CA ASN A 194 -3.36 -1.02 14.77
C ASN A 194 -3.97 -2.17 13.97
N ARG A 195 -5.07 -2.74 14.46
CA ARG A 195 -5.85 -3.75 13.75
C ARG A 195 -6.76 -3.09 12.69
N PRO A 196 -6.76 -3.58 11.44
CA PRO A 196 -7.78 -3.22 10.47
C PRO A 196 -9.17 -3.72 10.89
N ASN A 197 -10.22 -2.96 10.58
CA ASN A 197 -11.61 -3.34 10.83
C ASN A 197 -12.13 -4.37 9.82
N PHE A 198 -11.51 -4.47 8.65
CA PHE A 198 -11.74 -5.50 7.63
C PHE A 198 -10.50 -5.60 6.74
N VAL A 199 -10.31 -6.73 6.05
CA VAL A 199 -9.17 -6.87 5.12
C VAL A 199 -9.54 -7.57 3.83
N ALA A 200 -8.71 -7.35 2.81
CA ALA A 200 -8.84 -7.98 1.51
C ALA A 200 -7.46 -8.43 0.96
N PRO A 201 -6.97 -9.62 1.33
CA PRO A 201 -5.79 -10.22 0.72
C PRO A 201 -6.17 -10.75 -0.67
N ILE A 202 -5.59 -10.16 -1.72
CA ILE A 202 -5.83 -10.52 -3.11
C ILE A 202 -4.62 -11.34 -3.58
N TYR A 203 -4.87 -12.60 -3.99
CA TYR A 203 -3.87 -13.58 -4.45
C TYR A 203 -2.60 -13.63 -3.56
N ALA A 204 -2.79 -13.67 -2.24
CA ALA A 204 -1.71 -13.73 -1.27
C ALA A 204 -0.91 -15.04 -1.36
N TYR A 205 0.37 -14.97 -1.00
CA TYR A 205 1.21 -16.15 -0.80
C TYR A 205 1.30 -16.45 0.71
N GLU A 206 0.48 -17.39 1.18
CA GLU A 206 0.36 -17.76 2.59
C GLU A 206 1.66 -18.26 3.26
N PRO A 207 2.53 -19.05 2.60
CA PRO A 207 3.74 -19.58 3.25
C PRO A 207 4.67 -18.50 3.82
N ALA A 208 4.63 -17.28 3.28
CA ALA A 208 5.43 -16.15 3.72
C ALA A 208 4.73 -15.26 4.77
N ILE A 209 3.51 -15.60 5.21
CA ILE A 209 2.82 -14.85 6.27
C ILE A 209 3.57 -15.05 7.58
N ILE A 210 3.88 -13.95 8.26
CA ILE A 210 4.46 -14.00 9.60
C ILE A 210 3.39 -13.87 10.68
N GLY A 211 3.56 -14.62 11.76
CA GLY A 211 2.57 -14.79 12.82
C GLY A 211 1.74 -16.06 12.61
N ALA A 212 1.52 -16.81 13.70
CA ALA A 212 0.83 -18.10 13.66
C ALA A 212 -0.40 -18.14 14.58
N THR A 213 -0.57 -17.13 15.44
CA THR A 213 -1.65 -17.09 16.42
C THR A 213 -2.85 -16.37 15.81
N VAL A 214 -3.92 -17.10 15.53
CA VAL A 214 -5.19 -16.51 15.08
C VAL A 214 -5.66 -15.49 16.13
N PRO A 215 -5.85 -14.22 15.77
CA PRO A 215 -6.34 -13.20 16.70
C PRO A 215 -7.72 -13.56 17.26
N SER A 216 -7.94 -13.31 18.55
CA SER A 216 -9.26 -13.50 19.17
C SER A 216 -10.31 -12.52 18.64
N ALA A 217 -9.85 -11.34 18.22
CA ALA A 217 -10.70 -10.30 17.67
C ALA A 217 -11.04 -10.61 16.21
N LYS A 218 -12.34 -10.71 15.91
CA LYS A 218 -12.81 -11.04 14.57
C LYS A 218 -12.53 -9.89 13.60
N THR A 219 -11.94 -10.23 12.45
CA THR A 219 -11.66 -9.31 11.34
C THR A 219 -12.27 -9.90 10.07
N PRO A 220 -13.35 -9.31 9.51
CA PRO A 220 -13.91 -9.73 8.24
C PRO A 220 -12.85 -9.74 7.12
N ILE A 221 -12.82 -10.83 6.36
CA ILE A 221 -11.88 -11.07 5.27
C ILE A 221 -12.66 -11.22 3.95
N PHE A 222 -12.19 -10.55 2.91
CA PHE A 222 -12.58 -10.80 1.52
C PHE A 222 -11.37 -11.33 0.74
N VAL A 223 -11.39 -12.60 0.35
CA VAL A 223 -10.31 -13.21 -0.43
C VAL A 223 -10.70 -13.27 -1.90
N ALA A 224 -9.76 -12.96 -2.80
CA ALA A 224 -9.94 -13.17 -4.23
C ALA A 224 -8.63 -13.65 -4.88
N VAL A 225 -8.74 -14.66 -5.74
CA VAL A 225 -7.63 -15.19 -6.55
C VAL A 225 -8.19 -15.74 -7.85
N ALA A 226 -7.41 -15.66 -8.93
CA ALA A 226 -7.79 -16.21 -10.23
C ALA A 226 -7.47 -17.72 -10.27
N GLY A 227 -8.39 -18.53 -10.80
CA GLY A 227 -8.17 -19.99 -10.91
C GLY A 227 -7.07 -20.37 -11.92
N ASP A 228 -6.76 -19.45 -12.82
CA ASP A 228 -5.74 -19.55 -13.88
C ASP A 228 -4.53 -18.63 -13.61
N ASP A 229 -4.28 -18.32 -12.33
CA ASP A 229 -3.10 -17.56 -11.91
C ASP A 229 -1.80 -18.19 -12.45
N GLN A 230 -1.11 -17.45 -13.33
CA GLN A 230 0.07 -17.93 -14.05
C GLN A 230 1.30 -18.13 -13.16
N LEU A 231 1.29 -17.55 -11.96
CA LEU A 231 2.33 -17.74 -10.95
C LEU A 231 2.03 -18.94 -10.04
N GLY A 232 0.88 -19.60 -10.23
CA GLY A 232 0.48 -20.75 -9.43
C GLY A 232 0.11 -20.36 -8.00
N MET A 233 -0.30 -19.11 -7.74
CA MET A 233 -0.57 -18.62 -6.38
C MET A 233 -1.88 -19.16 -5.78
N MET A 234 -2.81 -19.63 -6.61
CA MET A 234 -4.15 -20.04 -6.17
C MET A 234 -4.16 -20.99 -4.95
N PRO A 235 -3.39 -22.10 -4.93
CA PRO A 235 -3.37 -22.99 -3.77
C PRO A 235 -2.81 -22.36 -2.49
N TYR A 236 -2.08 -21.25 -2.59
CA TYR A 236 -1.48 -20.55 -1.46
C TYR A 236 -2.30 -19.36 -0.99
N SER A 237 -3.44 -19.04 -1.63
CA SER A 237 -4.23 -17.85 -1.31
C SER A 237 -5.54 -18.12 -0.56
N ILE A 238 -5.93 -19.39 -0.41
CA ILE A 238 -7.27 -19.80 0.05
C ILE A 238 -7.28 -20.94 1.08
N ASN A 239 -6.13 -21.31 1.65
CA ASN A 239 -5.99 -22.53 2.46
C ASN A 239 -6.24 -22.33 3.96
#